data_AF-A0A2J6XV33-F1
#
_entry.id   AF-A0A2J6XV33-F1
#
_cell.length_a   1.000
_cell.length_b   1.000
_cell.length_c   1.000
_cell.angle_alpha   90.00
_cell.angle_beta   90.00
_cell.angle_gamma   90.00
#
_symmetry.space_group_name_H-M   'P 1'
#
loop_
_entity.id
_entity.type
_entity.pdbx_description
1 polymer ?
#
loop_
_entity_poly.entity_id
_entity_poly.type
_entity_poly.pdbx_seq_one_letter_code
_entity_poly.pdbx_strand_id
1 'polypeptide(L)'
;MGSKSFVYIDWEEALYWDGCPLCFLINKNIWRAEENFLYELVNDVKIREKVRESGGFCSEHMLQLLNFKDTLGVAIVIEDVIKNNVIPSLKNRRLPEDVNCMFCEKEKELLETYLSVLPEVLKEDKNISIFKKRDFGFCYPHERIIIERYPFLETIIKKDTLKSAEYIYGSYPWEKDYYNLFSKKLKVKGKF
;
A
#
# COMPACT_ATOMS: atom_id res chain seq x y z
N MET A 1 -11.95 30.97 -3.82
CA MET A 1 -10.87 29.97 -3.73
C MET A 1 -11.44 28.80 -2.95
N GLY A 2 -11.78 27.69 -3.62
CA GLY A 2 -12.32 26.50 -2.95
C GLY A 2 -11.25 25.87 -2.06
N SER A 3 -11.63 25.42 -0.87
CA SER A 3 -10.71 24.70 0.02
C SER A 3 -10.22 23.43 -0.68
N LYS A 4 -8.90 23.25 -0.80
CA LYS A 4 -8.30 22.01 -1.31
C LYS A 4 -8.75 20.82 -0.44
N SER A 5 -9.03 19.67 -1.06
CA SER A 5 -9.42 18.46 -0.33
C SER A 5 -8.23 17.88 0.46
N PHE A 6 -8.50 17.06 1.48
CA PHE A 6 -7.43 16.37 2.21
C PHE A 6 -6.59 15.47 1.29
N VAL A 7 -7.23 14.79 0.33
CA VAL A 7 -6.56 13.94 -0.68
C VAL A 7 -5.60 14.76 -1.54
N TYR A 8 -5.96 16.00 -1.86
CA TYR A 8 -5.08 16.91 -2.59
C TYR A 8 -3.83 17.26 -1.75
N ILE A 9 -4.02 17.58 -0.47
CA ILE A 9 -2.91 17.94 0.43
C ILE A 9 -1.96 16.75 0.62
N ASP A 10 -2.51 15.54 0.77
CA ASP A 10 -1.72 14.30 0.80
C ASP A 10 -0.84 14.14 -0.44
N TRP A 11 -1.38 14.44 -1.63
CA TRP A 11 -0.59 14.45 -2.87
C TRP A 11 0.53 15.49 -2.84
N GLU A 12 0.27 16.72 -2.36
CA GLU A 12 1.32 17.74 -2.22
C GLU A 12 2.47 17.25 -1.33
N GLU A 13 2.18 16.52 -0.25
CA GLU A 13 3.19 15.86 0.59
C GLU A 13 3.94 14.77 -0.20
N ALA A 14 3.20 13.88 -0.85
CA ALA A 14 3.75 12.72 -1.54
C ALA A 14 4.68 13.07 -2.70
N LEU A 15 4.51 14.22 -3.36
CA LEU A 15 5.41 14.68 -4.41
C LEU A 15 6.83 14.99 -3.92
N TYR A 16 7.05 15.11 -2.60
CA TYR A 16 8.37 15.25 -2.01
C TYR A 16 9.05 13.92 -1.68
N TRP A 17 8.34 12.78 -1.81
CA TRP A 17 8.89 11.46 -1.55
C TRP A 17 9.94 11.06 -2.59
N ASP A 18 11.08 10.53 -2.13
CA ASP A 18 12.15 10.02 -2.99
C ASP A 18 11.87 8.56 -3.38
N GLY A 19 10.77 8.35 -4.09
CA GLY A 19 10.25 7.06 -4.55
C GLY A 19 8.97 7.23 -5.36
N CYS A 20 8.10 6.21 -5.41
CA CYS A 20 6.80 6.34 -6.08
C CYS A 20 5.80 7.06 -5.16
N PRO A 21 5.28 8.26 -5.53
CA PRO A 21 4.37 9.01 -4.66
C PRO A 21 3.06 8.28 -4.36
N LEU A 22 2.52 7.54 -5.34
CA LEU A 22 1.29 6.77 -5.16
C LEU A 22 1.50 5.57 -4.23
N CYS A 23 2.64 4.88 -4.33
CA CYS A 23 3.01 3.86 -3.34
C CYS A 23 3.05 4.49 -1.95
N PHE A 24 3.81 5.57 -1.76
CA PHE A 24 3.90 6.25 -0.46
C PHE A 24 2.53 6.52 0.16
N LEU A 25 1.59 7.07 -0.61
CA LEU A 25 0.23 7.37 -0.18
C LEU A 25 -0.57 6.14 0.26
N ILE A 26 -0.63 5.11 -0.59
CA ILE A 26 -1.39 3.89 -0.29
C ILE A 26 -0.80 3.24 0.97
N ASN A 27 0.51 3.12 1.01
CA ASN A 27 1.20 2.32 2.02
C ASN A 27 1.20 3.00 3.39
N LYS A 28 1.33 4.34 3.42
CA LYS A 28 1.15 5.15 4.64
C LYS A 28 -0.24 4.94 5.24
N ASN A 29 -1.26 4.85 4.40
CA ASN A 29 -2.64 4.67 4.86
C ASN A 29 -2.96 3.22 5.25
N ILE A 30 -2.40 2.23 4.55
CA ILE A 30 -2.51 0.82 4.96
C ILE A 30 -1.82 0.58 6.29
N TRP A 31 -0.60 1.09 6.48
CA TRP A 31 0.09 0.97 7.75
C TRP A 31 -0.73 1.56 8.91
N ARG A 32 -1.35 2.73 8.72
CA ARG A 32 -2.27 3.33 9.72
C ARG A 32 -3.53 2.49 9.93
N ALA A 33 -4.08 1.89 8.88
CA ALA A 33 -5.26 1.03 8.98
C ALA A 33 -4.94 -0.27 9.74
N GLU A 34 -3.78 -0.86 9.51
CA GLU A 34 -3.27 -2.04 10.23
C GLU A 34 -2.98 -1.71 11.70
N GLU A 35 -2.34 -0.56 11.97
CA GLU A 35 -2.11 -0.06 13.32
C GLU A 35 -3.44 0.09 14.07
N ASN A 36 -4.38 0.84 13.49
CA ASN A 36 -5.71 1.03 14.08
C ASN A 36 -6.46 -0.30 14.25
N PHE A 37 -6.31 -1.24 13.30
CA PHE A 37 -6.90 -2.55 13.42
C PHE A 37 -6.37 -3.30 14.65
N LEU A 38 -5.05 -3.35 14.83
CA LEU A 38 -4.42 -4.05 15.95
C LEU A 38 -4.78 -3.42 17.30
N TYR A 39 -4.69 -2.09 17.42
CA TYR A 39 -4.89 -1.41 18.69
C TYR A 39 -6.36 -1.24 19.09
N GLU A 40 -7.25 -1.00 18.13
CA GLU A 40 -8.64 -0.61 18.44
C GLU A 40 -9.66 -1.69 18.05
N LEU A 41 -9.41 -2.49 17.02
CA LEU A 41 -10.44 -3.32 16.38
C LEU A 41 -10.27 -4.83 16.56
N VAL A 42 -9.13 -5.31 17.07
CA VAL A 42 -8.87 -6.75 17.31
C VAL A 42 -9.94 -7.40 18.19
N ASN A 43 -10.53 -6.65 19.12
CA ASN A 43 -11.56 -7.13 20.03
C ASN A 43 -12.98 -6.85 19.54
N ASP A 44 -13.16 -6.13 18.43
CA ASP A 44 -14.48 -5.87 17.86
C ASP A 44 -15.06 -7.13 17.23
N VAL A 45 -16.24 -7.54 17.69
CA VAL A 45 -16.89 -8.79 17.28
C VAL A 45 -17.24 -8.78 15.80
N LYS A 46 -17.74 -7.66 15.26
CA LYS A 46 -18.16 -7.55 13.86
C LYS A 46 -16.96 -7.56 12.93
N ILE A 47 -15.89 -6.88 13.32
CA ILE A 47 -14.65 -6.88 12.55
C ILE A 47 -14.04 -8.29 12.53
N ARG A 48 -13.96 -8.99 13.67
CA ARG A 48 -13.48 -10.37 13.70
C ARG A 48 -14.33 -11.32 12.86
N GLU A 49 -15.65 -11.14 12.87
CA GLU A 49 -16.54 -11.88 11.98
C GLU A 49 -16.22 -11.63 10.50
N LYS A 50 -16.06 -10.37 10.07
CA LYS A 50 -15.65 -10.04 8.70
C LYS A 50 -14.33 -10.70 8.33
N VAL A 51 -13.32 -10.65 9.21
CA VAL A 51 -12.02 -11.29 8.98
C VAL A 51 -12.17 -12.81 8.82
N ARG A 52 -12.94 -13.48 9.69
CA ARG A 52 -13.20 -14.92 9.55
C ARG A 52 -13.92 -15.28 8.26
N GLU A 53 -14.96 -14.55 7.90
CA GLU A 53 -15.74 -14.81 6.70
C GLU A 53 -14.89 -14.61 5.44
N SER A 54 -13.94 -13.69 5.49
CA SER A 54 -12.96 -13.47 4.41
C SER A 54 -11.83 -14.50 4.32
N GLY A 55 -11.77 -15.46 5.25
CA GLY A 55 -10.68 -16.45 5.31
C GLY A 55 -9.37 -15.92 5.92
N GLY A 56 -9.40 -14.72 6.52
CA GLY A 56 -8.24 -14.09 7.17
C GLY A 56 -7.57 -13.00 6.31
N PHE A 57 -6.24 -12.95 6.36
CA PHE A 57 -5.43 -11.99 5.62
C PHE A 57 -4.61 -12.69 4.54
N CYS A 58 -4.30 -11.99 3.45
CA CYS A 58 -3.38 -12.50 2.44
C CYS A 58 -1.96 -12.61 3.03
N SER A 59 -1.07 -13.33 2.35
CA SER A 59 0.31 -13.51 2.82
C SER A 59 1.04 -12.17 3.02
N GLU A 60 0.79 -11.19 2.16
CA GLU A 60 1.43 -9.87 2.21
C GLU A 60 0.99 -9.09 3.45
N HIS A 61 -0.31 -8.83 3.62
CA HIS A 61 -0.82 -8.11 4.79
C HIS A 61 -0.64 -8.87 6.09
N MET A 62 -0.59 -10.20 6.05
CA MET A 62 -0.21 -10.98 7.23
C MET A 62 1.23 -10.70 7.67
N LEU A 63 2.17 -10.63 6.72
CA LEU A 63 3.56 -10.26 7.01
C LEU A 63 3.68 -8.80 7.48
N GLN A 64 2.87 -7.88 6.93
CA GLN A 64 2.84 -6.50 7.38
C GLN A 64 2.36 -6.38 8.83
N LEU A 65 1.25 -7.04 9.18
CA LEU A 65 0.75 -7.11 10.56
C LEU A 65 1.78 -7.67 11.55
N LEU A 66 2.59 -8.65 11.15
CA LEU A 66 3.65 -9.21 11.98
C LEU A 66 4.82 -8.25 12.26
N ASN A 67 4.95 -7.15 11.49
CA ASN A 67 5.97 -6.14 11.75
C ASN A 67 5.60 -5.18 12.89
N PHE A 68 4.34 -5.18 13.34
CA PHE A 68 3.93 -4.40 14.50
C PHE A 68 4.36 -5.09 15.79
N LYS A 69 4.60 -4.30 16.84
CA LYS A 69 5.00 -4.81 18.16
C LYS A 69 3.86 -5.53 18.89
N ASP A 70 2.62 -5.43 18.41
CA ASP A 70 1.46 -6.08 19.00
C ASP A 70 1.23 -7.49 18.41
N THR A 71 2.09 -8.42 18.82
CA THR A 71 1.98 -9.82 18.42
C THR A 71 0.75 -10.52 19.02
N LEU A 72 0.20 -9.99 20.13
CA LEU A 72 -0.98 -10.56 20.77
C LEU A 72 -2.24 -10.31 19.94
N GLY A 73 -2.42 -9.08 19.43
CA GLY A 73 -3.55 -8.75 18.59
C GLY A 73 -3.60 -9.64 17.33
N VAL A 74 -2.44 -9.84 16.70
CA VAL A 74 -2.30 -10.76 15.58
C VAL A 74 -2.66 -12.20 15.98
N ALA A 75 -2.16 -12.68 17.12
CA ALA A 75 -2.44 -14.04 17.59
C ALA A 75 -3.92 -14.29 17.86
N ILE A 76 -4.63 -13.33 18.47
CA ILE A 76 -6.07 -13.42 18.75
C ILE A 76 -6.86 -13.61 17.45
N VAL A 77 -6.56 -12.81 16.42
CA VAL A 77 -7.29 -12.83 15.15
C VAL A 77 -7.01 -14.13 14.39
N ILE A 78 -5.74 -14.56 14.34
CA ILE A 78 -5.36 -15.80 13.67
C ILE A 78 -5.91 -17.03 14.38
N GLU A 79 -5.93 -17.04 15.71
CA GLU A 79 -6.57 -18.11 16.48
C GLU A 79 -8.06 -18.21 16.15
N ASP A 80 -8.77 -17.08 16.07
CA ASP A 80 -10.19 -17.03 15.70
C ASP A 80 -10.42 -17.59 14.29
N VAL A 81 -9.65 -17.13 13.30
CA VAL A 81 -9.73 -17.62 11.91
C VAL A 81 -9.44 -19.13 11.83
N ILE A 82 -8.40 -19.61 12.51
CA ILE A 82 -8.04 -21.03 12.49
C ILE A 82 -9.16 -21.89 13.10
N LYS A 83 -9.63 -21.53 14.29
CA LYS A 83 -10.63 -22.30 15.03
C LYS A 83 -11.99 -22.32 14.34
N ASN A 84 -12.40 -21.19 13.79
CA ASN A 84 -13.78 -20.97 13.36
C ASN A 84 -13.96 -20.94 11.83
N ASN A 85 -12.89 -20.87 11.04
CA ASN A 85 -12.96 -20.97 9.57
C ASN A 85 -12.12 -22.13 9.03
N VAL A 86 -10.81 -22.16 9.32
CA VAL A 86 -9.88 -23.12 8.67
C VAL A 86 -10.14 -24.55 9.11
N ILE A 87 -10.17 -24.84 10.42
CA ILE A 87 -10.40 -26.19 10.94
C ILE A 87 -11.76 -26.76 10.48
N PRO A 88 -12.89 -26.02 10.59
CA PRO A 88 -14.17 -26.48 10.05
C PRO A 88 -14.14 -26.76 8.54
N SER A 89 -13.48 -25.91 7.75
CA SER A 89 -13.35 -26.10 6.30
C SER A 89 -12.60 -27.38 5.95
N LEU A 90 -11.47 -27.62 6.63
CA LEU A 90 -10.66 -28.82 6.44
C LEU A 90 -11.41 -30.11 6.86
N LYS A 91 -12.20 -30.08 7.93
CA LYS A 91 -13.06 -31.22 8.33
C LYS A 91 -14.07 -31.59 7.23
N ASN A 92 -14.54 -30.59 6.48
CA ASN A 92 -15.44 -30.77 5.35
C ASN A 92 -14.70 -31.03 4.02
N ARG A 93 -13.38 -31.27 4.05
CA ARG A 93 -12.50 -31.48 2.88
C ARG A 93 -12.58 -30.33 1.86
N ARG A 94 -12.84 -29.11 2.34
CA ARG A 94 -12.77 -27.89 1.54
C ARG A 94 -11.46 -27.19 1.86
N LEU A 95 -10.71 -26.85 0.82
CA LEU A 95 -9.68 -25.83 0.99
C LEU A 95 -10.39 -24.50 1.25
N PRO A 96 -9.88 -23.66 2.18
CA PRO A 96 -10.36 -22.29 2.28
C PRO A 96 -10.31 -21.64 0.89
N GLU A 97 -11.40 -20.99 0.49
CA GLU A 97 -11.46 -20.21 -0.76
C GLU A 97 -10.43 -19.07 -0.73
N ASP A 98 -10.21 -18.41 -1.88
CA ASP A 98 -9.31 -17.27 -1.98
C ASP A 98 -9.57 -16.26 -0.85
N VAL A 99 -8.51 -15.88 -0.14
CA VAL A 99 -8.60 -14.96 0.99
C VAL A 99 -9.03 -13.57 0.50
N ASN A 100 -10.20 -13.10 0.90
CA ASN A 100 -10.70 -11.77 0.55
C ASN A 100 -10.25 -10.72 1.58
N CYS A 101 -8.93 -10.50 1.62
CA CYS A 101 -8.30 -9.66 2.64
C CYS A 101 -8.87 -8.23 2.66
N MET A 102 -9.31 -7.79 3.84
CA MET A 102 -9.84 -6.43 4.02
C MET A 102 -8.83 -5.32 3.73
N PHE A 103 -7.52 -5.59 3.87
CA PHE A 103 -6.49 -4.61 3.55
C PHE A 103 -6.22 -4.54 2.04
N CYS A 104 -6.33 -5.65 1.29
CA CYS A 104 -6.36 -5.61 -0.17
C CYS A 104 -7.57 -4.82 -0.70
N GLU A 105 -8.75 -4.95 -0.07
CA GLU A 105 -9.93 -4.14 -0.38
C GLU A 105 -9.63 -2.65 -0.13
N LYS A 106 -9.02 -2.34 1.02
CA LYS A 106 -8.61 -0.98 1.37
C LYS A 106 -7.59 -0.38 0.41
N GLU A 107 -6.61 -1.15 -0.05
CA GLU A 107 -5.62 -0.70 -1.04
C GLU A 107 -6.28 -0.27 -2.34
N LYS A 108 -7.25 -1.05 -2.82
CA LYS A 108 -8.03 -0.72 -4.02
C LYS A 108 -8.83 0.57 -3.83
N GLU A 109 -9.50 0.73 -2.67
CA GLU A 109 -10.22 1.97 -2.34
C GLU A 109 -9.28 3.19 -2.32
N LEU A 110 -8.10 3.06 -1.71
CA LEU A 110 -7.11 4.12 -1.62
C LEU A 110 -6.54 4.48 -2.99
N LEU A 111 -6.24 3.47 -3.81
CA LEU A 111 -5.78 3.66 -5.19
C LEU A 111 -6.80 4.49 -5.98
N GLU A 112 -8.07 4.11 -5.94
CA GLU A 112 -9.15 4.84 -6.63
C GLU A 112 -9.29 6.28 -6.11
N THR A 113 -9.26 6.44 -4.78
CA THR A 113 -9.35 7.75 -4.12
C THR A 113 -8.23 8.67 -4.60
N TYR A 114 -6.98 8.22 -4.55
CA TYR A 114 -5.83 9.04 -4.94
C TYR A 114 -5.76 9.28 -6.45
N LEU A 115 -6.07 8.28 -7.28
CA LEU A 115 -6.09 8.45 -8.73
C LEU A 115 -7.14 9.48 -9.19
N SER A 116 -8.29 9.57 -8.52
CA SER A 116 -9.35 10.50 -8.88
C SER A 116 -8.93 11.98 -8.82
N VAL A 117 -7.99 12.32 -7.93
CA VAL A 117 -7.51 13.69 -7.69
C VAL A 117 -6.20 13.99 -8.44
N LEU A 118 -5.49 12.94 -8.89
CA LEU A 118 -4.18 13.08 -9.54
C LEU A 118 -4.17 14.05 -10.75
N PRO A 119 -5.16 14.04 -11.67
CA PRO A 119 -5.18 14.99 -12.78
C PRO A 119 -5.26 16.45 -12.35
N GLU A 120 -5.93 16.75 -11.23
CA GLU A 120 -6.02 18.11 -10.68
C GLU A 120 -4.67 18.53 -10.09
N VAL A 121 -4.04 17.64 -9.32
CA VAL A 121 -2.72 17.84 -8.72
C VAL A 121 -1.67 18.13 -9.79
N LEU A 122 -1.64 17.32 -10.86
CA LEU A 122 -0.67 17.44 -11.95
C LEU A 122 -1.08 18.43 -13.05
N LYS A 123 -2.09 19.27 -12.83
CA LYS A 123 -2.35 20.49 -13.64
C LYS A 123 -1.62 21.71 -13.11
N GLU A 124 -1.26 21.74 -11.82
CA GLU A 124 -0.56 22.88 -11.23
C GLU A 124 0.94 22.86 -11.58
N ASP A 125 1.42 23.92 -12.23
CA ASP A 125 2.83 24.06 -12.65
C ASP A 125 3.83 23.86 -11.50
N LYS A 126 3.47 24.30 -10.29
CA LYS A 126 4.26 24.09 -9.07
C LYS A 126 4.46 22.60 -8.78
N ASN A 127 3.38 21.81 -8.84
CA ASN A 127 3.40 20.37 -8.54
C ASN A 127 4.16 19.59 -9.62
N ILE A 128 3.94 19.94 -10.89
CA ILE A 128 4.71 19.38 -12.02
C ILE A 128 6.21 19.67 -11.82
N SER A 129 6.56 20.89 -11.43
CA SER A 129 7.95 21.29 -11.20
C SER A 129 8.58 20.51 -10.03
N ILE A 130 7.85 20.29 -8.94
CA ILE A 130 8.30 19.47 -7.81
C ILE A 130 8.52 18.03 -8.29
N PHE A 131 7.52 17.43 -8.94
CA PHE A 131 7.60 16.07 -9.45
C PHE A 131 8.80 15.89 -10.38
N LYS A 132 8.98 16.77 -11.37
CA LYS A 132 10.08 16.68 -12.35
C LYS A 132 11.48 16.80 -11.75
N LYS A 133 11.64 17.48 -10.62
CA LYS A 133 12.93 17.61 -9.92
C LYS A 133 13.35 16.36 -9.15
N ARG A 134 12.44 15.40 -8.92
CA ARG A 134 12.73 14.15 -8.21
C ARG A 134 13.45 13.14 -9.10
N ASP A 135 14.40 12.42 -8.51
CA ASP A 135 15.14 11.34 -9.16
C ASP A 135 14.25 10.13 -9.47
N PHE A 136 13.18 9.91 -8.70
CA PHE A 136 12.22 8.84 -8.92
C PHE A 136 10.92 9.38 -9.53
N GLY A 137 10.24 8.52 -10.29
CA GLY A 137 8.89 8.73 -10.81
C GLY A 137 7.90 7.73 -10.22
N PHE A 138 6.77 7.53 -10.89
CA PHE A 138 5.89 6.41 -10.54
C PHE A 138 6.58 5.08 -10.83
N CYS A 139 6.34 4.06 -9.99
CA CYS A 139 6.80 2.70 -10.27
C CYS A 139 6.10 2.18 -11.54
N TYR A 140 6.67 1.18 -12.20
CA TYR A 140 6.14 0.67 -13.47
C TYR A 140 4.64 0.31 -13.44
N PRO A 141 4.12 -0.39 -12.41
CA PRO A 141 2.69 -0.67 -12.31
C PRO A 141 1.83 0.58 -12.20
N HIS A 142 2.20 1.53 -11.33
CA HIS A 142 1.42 2.75 -11.16
C HIS A 142 1.52 3.68 -12.37
N GLU A 143 2.68 3.77 -13.01
CA GLU A 143 2.82 4.50 -14.28
C GLU A 143 1.84 3.92 -15.33
N ARG A 144 1.81 2.60 -15.49
CA ARG A 144 0.89 1.94 -16.41
C ARG A 144 -0.57 2.24 -16.09
N ILE A 145 -0.99 2.06 -14.84
CA ILE A 145 -2.36 2.33 -14.41
C ILE A 145 -2.74 3.79 -14.67
N ILE A 146 -1.82 4.73 -14.39
CA ILE A 146 -2.05 6.17 -14.61
C ILE A 146 -2.16 6.47 -16.11
N ILE A 147 -1.29 5.94 -16.96
CA ILE A 147 -1.33 6.19 -18.41
C ILE A 147 -2.57 5.56 -19.04
N GLU A 148 -2.92 4.33 -18.65
CA GLU A 148 -4.12 3.62 -19.12
C GLU A 148 -5.39 4.41 -18.76
N ARG A 149 -5.45 5.01 -17.57
CA ARG A 149 -6.60 5.80 -17.10
C ARG A 149 -6.60 7.24 -17.60
N TYR A 150 -5.44 7.87 -17.68
CA TYR A 150 -5.24 9.28 -18.01
C TYR A 150 -4.11 9.45 -19.05
N PRO A 151 -4.34 9.09 -20.33
CA PRO A 151 -3.28 9.12 -21.36
C PRO A 151 -2.63 10.50 -21.52
N PHE A 152 -3.37 11.58 -21.32
CA PHE A 152 -2.84 12.95 -21.42
C PHE A 152 -1.77 13.29 -20.37
N LEU A 153 -1.66 12.52 -19.27
CA LEU A 153 -0.60 12.70 -18.27
C LEU A 153 0.73 12.08 -18.68
N GLU A 154 0.77 11.25 -19.73
CA GLU A 154 1.96 10.51 -20.15
C GLU A 154 3.20 11.41 -20.32
N THR A 155 3.02 12.59 -20.93
CA THR A 155 4.11 13.56 -21.17
C THR A 155 4.65 14.22 -19.89
N ILE A 156 3.86 14.17 -18.80
CA ILE A 156 4.24 14.71 -17.48
C ILE A 156 4.92 13.62 -16.66
N ILE A 157 4.38 12.39 -16.70
CA ILE A 157 4.78 11.31 -15.79
C ILE A 157 5.90 10.41 -16.33
N LYS A 158 6.04 10.26 -17.65
CA LYS A 158 7.13 9.47 -18.22
C LYS A 158 8.47 10.13 -17.91
N LYS A 159 9.34 9.38 -17.25
CA LYS A 159 10.73 9.73 -16.98
C LYS A 159 11.63 8.56 -17.36
N ASP A 160 12.80 8.85 -17.92
CA ASP A 160 13.86 7.87 -18.15
C ASP A 160 14.64 7.51 -16.86
N THR A 161 14.10 7.89 -15.70
CA THR A 161 14.76 7.77 -14.41
C THR A 161 14.55 6.39 -13.78
N LEU A 162 15.31 6.11 -12.70
CA LEU A 162 15.14 4.92 -11.89
C LEU A 162 13.67 4.80 -11.43
N LYS A 163 13.03 3.67 -11.71
CA LYS A 163 11.71 3.33 -11.16
C LYS A 163 11.94 2.64 -9.82
N SER A 164 11.29 3.12 -8.75
CA SER A 164 11.48 2.53 -7.43
C SER A 164 10.97 1.08 -7.43
N ALA A 165 11.77 0.19 -6.85
CA ALA A 165 11.40 -1.22 -6.66
C ALA A 165 10.46 -1.41 -5.45
N GLU A 166 9.92 -0.33 -4.87
CA GLU A 166 9.09 -0.36 -3.67
C GLU A 166 7.86 -1.26 -3.85
N TYR A 167 7.33 -1.36 -5.07
CA TYR A 167 6.22 -2.26 -5.41
C TYR A 167 6.61 -3.76 -5.37
N ILE A 168 7.89 -4.11 -5.56
CA ILE A 168 8.31 -5.51 -5.67
C ILE A 168 8.23 -6.25 -4.33
N TYR A 169 8.29 -5.54 -3.21
CA TYR A 169 8.58 -6.18 -1.93
C TYR A 169 7.40 -6.28 -0.97
N GLY A 170 6.28 -5.57 -1.20
CA GLY A 170 5.08 -5.67 -0.37
C GLY A 170 5.30 -5.54 1.15
N SER A 171 6.47 -5.03 1.55
CA SER A 171 6.95 -4.99 2.94
C SER A 171 7.85 -3.77 3.08
N TYR A 172 7.47 -2.88 4.00
CA TYR A 172 7.91 -1.49 3.93
C TYR A 172 9.16 -1.18 4.74
N PRO A 173 10.06 -0.35 4.19
CA PRO A 173 11.20 0.21 4.87
C PRO A 173 10.85 1.57 5.53
N TRP A 174 9.88 1.63 6.45
CA TRP A 174 9.63 2.87 7.20
C TRP A 174 10.60 3.05 8.37
N GLU A 175 11.21 1.98 8.85
CA GLU A 175 12.42 2.09 9.67
C GLU A 175 13.59 2.41 8.73
N LYS A 176 14.23 3.56 8.97
CA LYS A 176 15.42 4.08 8.24
C LYS A 176 16.51 3.03 8.00
N ASP A 177 16.55 1.94 8.77
CA ASP A 177 17.52 0.87 8.62
C ASP A 177 17.28 -0.02 7.40
N TYR A 178 16.03 -0.28 7.00
CA TYR A 178 15.78 -1.16 5.86
C TYR A 178 16.10 -0.47 4.53
N TYR A 179 15.70 0.80 4.34
CA TYR A 179 16.07 1.55 3.12
C TYR A 179 17.60 1.56 2.93
N ASN A 180 18.38 1.83 3.98
CA ASN A 180 19.84 1.83 3.92
C ASN A 180 20.44 0.43 3.64
N LEU A 181 19.88 -0.64 4.21
CA LEU A 181 20.25 -2.03 3.91
C LEU A 181 19.96 -2.39 2.45
N PHE A 182 18.84 -1.93 1.90
CA PHE A 182 18.41 -2.21 0.52
C PHE A 182 19.16 -1.36 -0.51
N SER A 183 19.35 -0.07 -0.27
CA SER A 183 20.19 0.81 -1.12
C SER A 183 21.65 0.34 -1.16
N LYS A 184 22.17 -0.28 -0.08
CA LYS A 184 23.48 -0.95 -0.10
C LYS A 184 23.52 -2.19 -0.99
N LYS A 185 22.44 -3.00 -1.04
CA LYS A 185 22.36 -4.17 -1.94
C LYS A 185 22.18 -3.79 -3.41
N LEU A 186 21.47 -2.71 -3.74
CA LEU A 186 21.38 -2.18 -5.11
C LEU A 186 22.65 -1.46 -5.57
N LYS A 187 23.50 -1.01 -4.63
CA LYS A 187 24.87 -0.56 -4.90
C LYS A 187 25.86 -1.70 -5.16
N VAL A 188 25.43 -2.97 -5.19
CA VAL A 188 26.21 -4.04 -5.83
C VAL A 188 26.17 -3.77 -7.32
N LYS A 189 27.23 -3.07 -7.75
CA LYS A 189 27.54 -2.56 -9.08
C LYS A 189 26.97 -3.42 -10.20
N GLY A 190 26.30 -2.74 -11.14
CA GLY A 190 25.72 -3.33 -12.33
C GLY A 190 26.66 -4.25 -13.10
N LYS A 191 26.03 -5.29 -13.64
CA LYS A 191 26.29 -5.91 -14.95
C LYS A 191 25.03 -6.70 -15.30
N PHE A 192 24.10 -6.05 -15.99
CA PHE A 192 23.25 -6.70 -16.98
C PHE A 192 23.60 -6.06 -18.32
#